data_AF-A0A0C1E921-F1
#
_entry.id   AF-A0A0C1E921-F1
#
_cell.length_a   1.000
_cell.length_b   1.000
_cell.length_c   1.000
_cell.angle_alpha   90.00
_cell.angle_beta   90.00
_cell.angle_gamma   90.00
#
_symmetry.space_group_name_H-M   'P 1'
#
loop_
_entity.id
_entity.type
_entity.pdbx_description
1 polymer ?
#
loop_
_entity_poly.entity_id
_entity_poly.type
_entity_poly.pdbx_seq_one_letter_code
_entity_poly.pdbx_strand_id
1 'polypeptide(L)'
;MLAKDRIMKYTNFQAFEKHVRHSAPQHFSPIYLLITPDDFERQKAENLLRKEVLGSQMSSPYAFVQKEAESLPIQELKEELNTGDMFASRRVVLIQHLDALKKPQREYLEEYCLHPSAQLCLVCSAATFNRTTQLYKKMEKAGVIFDVEEKNLGSLKNI
;
A
#
# COMPACT_ATOMS: atom_id res chain seq x y z
N MET A 1 2.89 -28.35 -7.26
CA MET A 1 3.51 -27.48 -8.27
C MET A 1 3.39 -26.05 -7.74
N LEU A 2 4.42 -25.54 -7.07
CA LEU A 2 4.41 -24.20 -6.50
C LEU A 2 4.43 -23.20 -7.66
N ALA A 3 3.37 -22.41 -7.80
CA ALA A 3 3.40 -21.25 -8.70
C ALA A 3 4.59 -20.39 -8.28
N LYS A 4 5.50 -20.08 -9.21
CA LYS A 4 6.52 -19.04 -8.98
C LYS A 4 5.76 -17.80 -8.50
N ASP A 5 6.04 -17.34 -7.29
CA ASP A 5 5.48 -16.10 -6.75
C ASP A 5 5.73 -14.99 -7.77
N ARG A 6 4.67 -14.59 -8.48
CA ARG A 6 4.75 -13.55 -9.49
C ARG A 6 4.71 -12.23 -8.74
N ILE A 7 5.84 -11.55 -8.69
CA ILE A 7 5.90 -10.17 -8.20
C ILE A 7 4.98 -9.32 -9.08
N MET A 8 4.03 -8.62 -8.45
CA MET A 8 3.05 -7.76 -9.11
C MET A 8 3.47 -6.31 -8.95
N LYS A 9 4.27 -5.81 -9.90
CA LYS A 9 4.81 -4.45 -9.90
C LYS A 9 4.31 -3.65 -11.11
N TYR A 10 3.89 -2.42 -10.87
CA TYR A 10 3.39 -1.48 -11.86
C TYR A 10 4.20 -0.17 -11.82
N THR A 11 4.60 0.32 -12.99
CA THR A 11 5.41 1.55 -13.13
C THR A 11 4.65 2.72 -13.76
N ASN A 12 3.35 2.55 -13.99
CA ASN A 12 2.45 3.60 -14.46
C ASN A 12 1.05 3.41 -13.89
N PHE A 13 0.35 4.53 -13.66
CA PHE A 13 -0.97 4.52 -13.05
C PHE A 13 -2.01 3.73 -13.85
N GLN A 14 -1.99 3.77 -15.19
CA GLN A 14 -3.04 3.12 -15.99
C GLN A 14 -3.04 1.60 -15.83
N ALA A 15 -1.86 0.97 -15.81
CA ALA A 15 -1.73 -0.47 -15.59
C ALA A 15 -2.11 -0.86 -14.15
N PHE A 16 -1.67 -0.05 -13.18
CA PHE A 16 -2.05 -0.22 -11.78
C PHE A 16 -3.58 -0.11 -11.59
N GLU A 17 -4.20 0.89 -12.20
CA GLU A 17 -5.64 1.14 -12.14
C GLU A 17 -6.46 -0.02 -12.71
N LYS A 18 -6.05 -0.53 -13.88
CA LYS A 18 -6.68 -1.72 -14.49
C LYS A 18 -6.59 -2.94 -13.57
N HIS A 19 -5.44 -3.14 -12.92
CA HIS A 19 -5.28 -4.23 -11.97
C HIS A 19 -6.20 -4.08 -10.76
N VAL A 20 -6.21 -2.91 -10.12
CA VAL A 20 -7.05 -2.66 -8.93
C VAL A 20 -8.52 -2.86 -9.27
N ARG A 21 -9.02 -2.27 -10.38
CA ARG A 21 -10.43 -2.43 -10.80
C ARG A 21 -10.81 -3.85 -11.18
N HIS A 22 -9.87 -4.63 -11.69
CA HIS A 22 -10.14 -6.03 -12.04
C HIS A 22 -10.16 -6.93 -10.80
N SER A 23 -9.31 -6.63 -9.82
CA SER A 23 -9.11 -7.49 -8.64
C SER A 23 -10.09 -7.14 -7.53
N ALA A 24 -10.35 -5.85 -7.34
CA ALA A 24 -11.26 -5.37 -6.32
C ALA A 24 -12.73 -5.51 -6.78
N PRO A 25 -13.67 -5.74 -5.85
CA PRO A 25 -13.41 -5.74 -4.42
C PRO A 25 -13.23 -7.18 -3.84
N GLN A 26 -13.37 -8.26 -4.62
CA GLN A 26 -13.34 -9.64 -4.10
C GLN A 26 -11.94 -10.27 -3.98
N HIS A 27 -10.96 -9.82 -4.77
CA HIS A 27 -9.64 -10.44 -4.91
C HIS A 27 -8.49 -9.42 -4.81
N PHE A 28 -8.66 -8.36 -4.02
CA PHE A 28 -7.59 -7.38 -3.80
C PHE A 28 -6.43 -7.98 -3.00
N SER A 29 -5.23 -7.41 -3.20
CA SER A 29 -4.05 -7.78 -2.42
C SER A 29 -4.17 -7.23 -0.99
N PRO A 30 -3.80 -7.97 0.06
CA PRO A 30 -3.85 -7.45 1.43
C PRO A 30 -2.83 -6.32 1.67
N ILE A 31 -1.83 -6.18 0.80
CA ILE A 31 -0.78 -5.15 0.89
C ILE A 31 -0.61 -4.45 -0.46
N TYR A 32 -0.56 -3.11 -0.41
CA TYR A 32 -0.18 -2.25 -1.51
C TYR A 32 0.91 -1.28 -1.07
N LEU A 33 2.01 -1.18 -1.83
CA LEU A 33 3.06 -0.19 -1.61
C LEU A 33 3.09 0.78 -2.80
N LEU A 34 2.88 2.07 -2.53
CA LEU A 34 2.83 3.16 -3.50
C LEU A 34 4.08 4.03 -3.33
N ILE A 35 4.97 4.02 -4.32
CA ILE A 35 6.21 4.80 -4.36
C ILE A 35 6.13 5.69 -5.60
N THR A 36 5.92 6.99 -5.40
CA THR A 36 5.98 7.97 -6.48
C THR A 36 6.27 9.35 -5.91
N PRO A 37 7.22 10.12 -6.49
CA PRO A 37 7.50 11.49 -6.05
C PRO A 37 6.37 12.46 -6.44
N ASP A 38 5.47 12.08 -7.35
CA ASP A 38 4.31 12.89 -7.73
C ASP A 38 3.19 12.74 -6.68
N ASP A 39 2.97 13.77 -5.88
CA ASP A 39 1.96 13.81 -4.83
C ASP A 39 0.53 13.62 -5.37
N PHE A 40 0.23 14.15 -6.55
CA PHE A 40 -1.08 14.01 -7.16
C PHE A 40 -1.31 12.57 -7.62
N GLU A 41 -0.32 11.94 -8.26
CA GLU A 41 -0.40 10.54 -8.66
C GLU A 41 -0.48 9.61 -7.45
N ARG A 42 0.23 9.92 -6.36
CA ARG A 42 0.16 9.18 -5.09
C ARG A 42 -1.24 9.24 -4.48
N GLN A 43 -1.79 10.45 -4.29
CA GLN A 43 -3.15 10.64 -3.77
C GLN A 43 -4.20 9.99 -4.67
N LYS A 44 -4.01 10.03 -5.99
CA LYS A 44 -4.90 9.37 -6.95
C LYS A 44 -4.90 7.85 -6.75
N ALA A 45 -3.73 7.23 -6.52
CA ALA A 45 -3.60 5.79 -6.26
C ALA A 45 -4.19 5.39 -4.90
N GLU A 46 -3.96 6.19 -3.86
CA GLU A 46 -4.56 6.00 -2.53
C GLU A 46 -6.10 6.04 -2.60
N ASN A 47 -6.66 7.06 -3.26
CA ASN A 47 -8.10 7.21 -3.44
C ASN A 47 -8.71 6.09 -4.29
N LEU A 48 -8.00 5.63 -5.31
CA LEU A 48 -8.43 4.47 -6.10
C LEU A 48 -8.54 3.23 -5.22
N LEU A 49 -7.52 2.90 -4.44
CA LEU A 49 -7.56 1.72 -3.55
C LEU A 49 -8.68 1.84 -2.53
N ARG A 50 -8.81 2.99 -1.87
CA ARG A 50 -9.91 3.24 -0.93
C ARG A 50 -11.26 3.01 -1.60
N LYS A 51 -11.47 3.54 -2.80
CA LYS A 51 -12.74 3.42 -3.52
C LYS A 51 -13.04 2.00 -3.93
N GLU A 52 -12.11 1.36 -4.61
CA GLU A 52 -12.35 0.06 -5.23
C GLU A 52 -12.39 -1.05 -4.17
N VAL A 53 -11.60 -0.97 -3.08
CA VAL A 53 -11.63 -1.98 -2.01
C VAL A 53 -12.89 -1.85 -1.15
N LEU A 54 -13.27 -0.64 -0.76
CA LEU A 54 -14.43 -0.43 0.13
C LEU A 54 -15.76 -0.51 -0.62
N GLY A 55 -15.82 -0.10 -1.89
CA GLY A 55 -17.04 -0.12 -2.68
C GLY A 55 -18.21 0.56 -1.96
N SER A 56 -19.26 -0.21 -1.65
CA SER A 56 -20.45 0.28 -0.92
C SER A 56 -20.17 0.65 0.55
N GLN A 57 -19.05 0.24 1.13
CA GLN A 57 -18.66 0.57 2.51
C GLN A 57 -17.87 1.87 2.64
N MET A 58 -17.72 2.63 1.55
CA MET A 58 -16.96 3.89 1.56
C MET A 58 -17.47 4.92 2.60
N SER A 59 -18.75 4.87 2.96
CA SER A 59 -19.38 5.73 3.97
C SER A 59 -19.23 5.22 5.41
N SER A 60 -18.74 4.00 5.61
CA SER A 60 -18.54 3.45 6.95
C SER A 60 -17.33 4.13 7.62
N PRO A 61 -17.49 4.73 8.81
CA PRO A 61 -16.39 5.39 9.51
C PRO A 61 -15.33 4.41 10.02
N TYR A 62 -15.63 3.11 10.10
CA TYR A 62 -14.72 2.07 10.58
C TYR A 62 -13.91 1.42 9.45
N ALA A 63 -14.39 1.55 8.21
CA ALA A 63 -13.81 0.90 7.05
C ALA A 63 -12.53 1.59 6.52
N PHE A 64 -12.22 2.82 6.95
CA PHE A 64 -11.04 3.55 6.51
C PHE A 64 -10.35 4.27 7.65
N VAL A 65 -9.03 4.13 7.72
CA VAL A 65 -8.18 4.95 8.56
C VAL A 65 -6.94 5.39 7.79
N GLN A 66 -6.52 6.63 8.01
CA GLN A 66 -5.32 7.22 7.45
C GLN A 66 -4.42 7.71 8.59
N LYS A 67 -3.13 7.37 8.51
CA LYS A 67 -2.10 7.74 9.47
C LYS A 67 -0.83 8.16 8.74
N GLU A 68 0.00 8.96 9.39
CA GLU A 68 1.35 9.30 8.91
C GLU A 68 2.38 8.51 9.71
N ALA A 69 3.37 7.94 9.03
CA ALA A 69 4.36 7.06 9.67
C ALA A 69 5.16 7.73 10.81
N GLU A 70 5.44 9.03 10.68
CA GLU A 70 6.23 9.79 11.65
C GLU A 70 5.51 9.93 13.02
N SER A 71 4.21 10.22 12.96
CA SER A 71 3.36 10.49 14.12
C SER A 71 2.66 9.25 14.67
N LEU A 72 2.62 8.13 13.92
CA LEU A 72 1.94 6.89 14.32
C LEU A 72 2.71 6.12 15.41
N PRO A 73 2.22 6.02 16.65
CA PRO A 73 2.84 5.18 17.68
C PRO A 73 2.77 3.69 17.31
N ILE A 74 3.74 2.90 17.78
CA ILE A 74 3.79 1.46 17.49
C ILE A 74 2.57 0.70 18.03
N GLN A 75 2.01 1.11 19.18
CA GLN A 75 0.82 0.43 19.73
C GLN A 75 -0.41 0.69 18.87
N GLU A 76 -0.60 1.94 18.44
CA GLU A 76 -1.66 2.30 17.52
C GLU A 76 -1.51 1.53 16.19
N LEU A 77 -0.31 1.44 15.60
CA LEU A 77 -0.09 0.61 14.41
C LEU A 77 -0.51 -0.86 14.62
N LYS A 78 -0.21 -1.43 15.79
CA LYS A 78 -0.61 -2.80 16.12
C LYS A 78 -2.11 -2.95 16.25
N GLU A 79 -2.77 -1.99 16.90
CA GLU A 79 -4.22 -1.95 17.04
C GLU A 79 -4.87 -1.84 15.66
N GLU A 80 -4.43 -0.90 14.83
CA GLU A 80 -5.00 -0.70 13.50
C GLU A 80 -4.84 -1.94 12.60
N LEU A 81 -3.75 -2.71 12.71
CA LEU A 81 -3.54 -3.90 11.85
C LEU A 81 -4.10 -5.20 12.42
N ASN A 82 -4.35 -5.30 13.72
CA ASN A 82 -4.92 -6.50 14.35
C ASN A 82 -6.40 -6.39 14.69
N THR A 83 -6.99 -5.20 14.60
CA THR A 83 -8.43 -5.03 14.84
C THR A 83 -9.20 -5.72 13.72
N GLY A 84 -9.69 -6.93 14.02
CA GLY A 84 -10.70 -7.61 13.24
C GLY A 84 -12.00 -6.85 13.38
N ASP A 85 -12.44 -6.21 12.30
CA ASP A 85 -13.58 -5.32 12.35
C ASP A 85 -14.86 -6.16 12.32
N MET A 86 -15.56 -6.26 13.45
CA MET A 86 -16.90 -6.86 13.50
C MET A 86 -17.92 -6.02 12.73
N PHE A 87 -17.61 -4.76 12.42
CA PHE A 87 -18.55 -3.76 11.90
C PHE A 87 -18.33 -3.38 10.43
N ALA A 88 -17.22 -3.82 9.81
CA ALA A 88 -16.97 -3.66 8.39
C ALA A 88 -16.46 -4.97 7.79
N SER A 89 -17.08 -5.41 6.69
CA SER A 89 -16.60 -6.64 6.03
C SER A 89 -15.25 -6.44 5.31
N ARG A 90 -14.83 -5.19 5.10
CA ARG A 90 -13.53 -4.79 4.55
C ARG A 90 -13.02 -3.52 5.20
N ARG A 91 -11.71 -3.45 5.34
CA ARG A 91 -11.04 -2.31 5.97
C ARG A 91 -9.80 -1.88 5.18
N VAL A 92 -9.58 -0.59 5.07
CA VAL A 92 -8.40 0.01 4.46
C VAL A 92 -7.64 0.80 5.51
N VAL A 93 -6.39 0.42 5.76
CA VAL A 93 -5.45 1.17 6.61
C VAL A 93 -4.42 1.80 5.69
N LEU A 94 -4.44 3.13 5.59
CA LEU A 94 -3.47 3.91 4.82
C LEU A 94 -2.40 4.48 5.74
N ILE A 95 -1.14 4.15 5.48
CA ILE A 95 0.04 4.73 6.13
C ILE A 95 0.81 5.56 5.11
N GLN A 96 0.79 6.87 5.27
CA GLN A 96 1.52 7.82 4.43
C GLN A 96 2.92 8.08 4.96
N HIS A 97 3.80 8.59 4.08
CA HIS A 97 5.20 8.92 4.38
C HIS A 97 5.98 7.73 4.96
N LEU A 98 5.86 6.55 4.35
CA LEU A 98 6.42 5.29 4.86
C LEU A 98 7.94 5.34 5.09
N ASP A 99 8.65 6.22 4.39
CA ASP A 99 10.08 6.49 4.59
C ASP A 99 10.41 7.05 5.98
N ALA A 100 9.43 7.66 6.67
CA ALA A 100 9.57 8.20 8.02
C ALA A 100 9.32 7.18 9.15
N LEU A 101 9.09 5.89 8.82
CA LEU A 101 8.92 4.85 9.84
C LEU A 101 10.15 4.75 10.75
N LYS A 102 9.93 4.69 12.05
CA LYS A 102 10.91 4.34 13.09
C LYS A 102 11.10 2.82 13.13
N LYS A 103 12.24 2.39 13.69
CA LYS A 103 12.66 0.98 13.72
C LYS A 103 11.57 0.01 14.23
N PRO A 104 10.87 0.25 15.35
CA PRO A 104 9.86 -0.69 15.84
C PRO A 104 8.67 -0.88 14.89
N GLN A 105 8.26 0.17 14.17
CA GLN A 105 7.16 0.06 13.20
C GLN A 105 7.61 -0.72 11.97
N ARG A 106 8.85 -0.53 11.51
CA ARG A 106 9.41 -1.31 10.38
C ARG A 106 9.47 -2.80 10.72
N GLU A 107 10.02 -3.16 11.88
CA GLU A 107 10.11 -4.56 12.33
C GLU A 107 8.72 -5.20 12.44
N TYR A 108 7.74 -4.46 12.95
CA TYR A 108 6.37 -4.94 13.02
C TYR A 108 5.72 -5.14 11.65
N LEU A 109 5.87 -4.20 10.71
CA LEU A 109 5.35 -4.34 9.36
C LEU A 109 6.05 -5.48 8.60
N GLU A 110 7.34 -5.68 8.83
CA GLU A 110 8.07 -6.82 8.29
C GLU A 110 7.48 -8.15 8.77
N GLU A 111 7.06 -8.26 10.02
CA GLU A 111 6.38 -9.45 10.53
C GLU A 111 4.97 -9.58 9.96
N TYR A 112 4.21 -8.48 9.94
CA TYR A 112 2.85 -8.44 9.40
C TYR A 112 2.78 -8.93 7.94
N CYS A 113 3.79 -8.62 7.12
CA CYS A 113 3.86 -9.09 5.73
C CYS A 113 3.88 -10.63 5.58
N LEU A 114 4.24 -11.38 6.63
CA LEU A 114 4.25 -12.85 6.57
C LEU A 114 2.83 -13.43 6.70
N HIS A 115 1.97 -12.76 7.47
CA HIS A 115 0.63 -13.22 7.79
C HIS A 115 -0.37 -12.04 7.80
N PRO A 116 -0.57 -11.35 6.65
CA PRO A 116 -1.46 -10.20 6.61
C PRO A 116 -2.92 -10.64 6.77
N SER A 117 -3.74 -9.77 7.38
CA SER A 117 -5.16 -10.03 7.53
C SER A 117 -5.86 -10.02 6.17
N ALA A 118 -6.63 -11.07 5.86
CA ALA A 118 -7.31 -11.22 4.58
C ALA A 118 -8.47 -10.22 4.36
N GLN A 119 -8.97 -9.60 5.44
CA GLN A 119 -10.08 -8.63 5.41
C GLN A 119 -9.60 -7.18 5.45
N LEU A 120 -8.29 -6.97 5.63
CA LEU A 120 -7.66 -5.68 5.74
C LEU A 120 -6.73 -5.44 4.54
N CYS A 121 -6.91 -4.30 3.89
CA CYS A 121 -6.00 -3.78 2.88
C CYS A 121 -5.07 -2.76 3.52
N LEU A 122 -3.81 -3.13 3.71
CA LEU A 122 -2.75 -2.21 4.11
C LEU A 122 -2.23 -1.48 2.88
N VAL A 123 -2.42 -0.16 2.85
CA VAL A 123 -1.88 0.72 1.82
C VAL A 123 -0.77 1.53 2.46
N CYS A 124 0.44 1.39 1.94
CA CYS A 124 1.60 2.18 2.37
C CYS A 124 2.02 3.10 1.23
N SER A 125 2.23 4.39 1.51
CA SER A 125 2.65 5.34 0.47
C SER A 125 3.87 6.16 0.90
N ALA A 126 4.73 6.47 -0.06
CA ALA A 126 5.90 7.32 0.14
C ALA A 126 6.29 8.01 -1.17
N ALA A 127 6.98 9.16 -1.05
CA ALA A 127 7.61 9.81 -2.20
C ALA A 127 8.79 8.97 -2.72
N THR A 128 9.60 8.46 -1.80
CA THR A 128 10.73 7.57 -2.09
C THR A 128 10.77 6.44 -1.07
N PHE A 129 11.34 5.29 -1.43
CA PHE A 129 11.52 4.20 -0.49
C PHE A 129 12.73 3.33 -0.86
N ASN A 130 13.50 2.90 0.15
CA ASN A 130 14.70 2.11 -0.10
C ASN A 130 14.35 0.65 -0.44
N ARG A 131 14.54 0.28 -1.71
CA ARG A 131 14.22 -1.03 -2.30
C ARG A 131 15.11 -2.18 -1.81
N THR A 132 16.22 -1.86 -1.15
CA THR A 132 17.15 -2.87 -0.59
C THR A 132 16.72 -3.37 0.79
N THR A 133 15.81 -2.65 1.45
CA THR A 133 15.32 -2.97 2.80
C THR A 133 14.57 -4.30 2.84
N GLN A 134 14.56 -4.94 4.02
CA GLN A 134 13.80 -6.17 4.22
C GLN A 134 12.30 -5.92 4.10
N LEU A 135 11.82 -4.81 4.66
CA LEU A 135 10.42 -4.37 4.50
C LEU A 135 9.98 -4.29 3.04
N TYR A 136 10.75 -3.65 2.15
CA TYR A 136 10.40 -3.60 0.72
C TYR A 136 10.26 -5.01 0.13
N LYS A 137 11.26 -5.87 0.35
CA LYS A 137 11.28 -7.24 -0.19
C LYS A 137 10.10 -8.08 0.33
N LYS A 138 9.70 -7.87 1.58
CA LYS A 138 8.55 -8.56 2.17
C LYS A 138 7.23 -8.04 1.60
N MET A 139 7.07 -6.73 1.45
CA MET A 139 5.90 -6.14 0.80
C MET A 139 5.78 -6.56 -0.67
N GLU A 140 6.90 -6.65 -1.40
CA GLU A 140 6.94 -7.09 -2.79
C GLU A 140 6.50 -8.56 -2.96
N LYS A 141 6.84 -9.42 -2.00
CA LYS A 141 6.40 -10.81 -1.98
C LYS A 141 4.95 -10.98 -1.55
N ALA A 142 4.52 -10.18 -0.57
CA ALA A 142 3.21 -10.33 0.05
C ALA A 142 2.09 -9.52 -0.62
N GLY A 143 2.42 -8.65 -1.57
CA GLY A 143 1.43 -7.78 -2.18
C GLY A 143 1.79 -7.17 -3.53
N VAL A 144 1.23 -5.99 -3.79
CA VAL A 144 1.30 -5.29 -5.08
C VAL A 144 2.06 -3.99 -4.92
N ILE A 145 2.97 -3.73 -5.85
CA ILE A 145 3.84 -2.56 -5.84
C ILE A 145 3.44 -1.61 -6.98
N PHE A 146 3.14 -0.36 -6.65
CA PHE A 146 3.09 0.75 -7.61
C PHE A 146 4.33 1.61 -7.39
N ASP A 147 5.27 1.58 -8.31
CA ASP A 147 6.60 2.16 -8.15
C ASP A 147 6.98 2.93 -9.42
N VAL A 148 6.81 4.25 -9.35
CA VAL A 148 7.14 5.19 -10.41
C VAL A 148 8.47 5.83 -10.08
N GLU A 149 9.46 5.59 -10.93
CA GLU A 149 10.75 6.26 -10.83
C GLU A 149 10.61 7.74 -11.20
N GLU A 150 11.41 8.59 -10.55
CA GLU A 150 11.48 10.00 -10.89
C GLU A 150 11.96 10.15 -12.34
N LYS A 151 11.13 10.75 -13.19
CA LYS A 151 11.51 11.06 -14.56
C LYS A 151 12.57 12.16 -14.52
N ASN A 152 13.83 11.80 -14.73
CA ASN A 152 14.88 12.76 -15.00
C ASN A 152 14.54 13.56 -16.27
N LEU A 153 14.04 14.78 -16.12
CA LEU A 153 13.75 15.73 -17.21
C LEU A 153 15.00 16.14 -18.02
N GLY A 154 16.20 15.69 -17.63
CA GLY A 154 17.46 15.99 -18.31
C GLY A 154 17.67 15.34 -19.68
N SER A 155 16.78 14.45 -20.13
CA SER A 155 16.98 13.70 -21.39
C SER A 155 16.38 14.37 -22.65
N LEU A 156 15.82 15.58 -22.54
CA LEU A 156 15.26 16.34 -23.68
C LEU A 156 16.26 17.29 -24.35
N LYS A 157 17.56 17.20 -24.05
CA LYS A 157 18.59 17.84 -24.86
C LYS A 157 19.07 16.84 -25.91
N ASN A 158 18.47 16.87 -27.09
CA ASN A 158 19.07 16.56 -28.41
C ASN A 158 17.96 16.28 -29.42
N ILE A 159 17.27 17.33 -29.89
CA ILE A 159 16.75 17.44 -31.26
C ILE A 159 16.98 18.86 -31.71
#